data_AF-A0A2D8EIV2-F1
#
_entry.id   AF-A0A2D8EIV2-F1
#
_cell.length_a   1.000
_cell.length_b   1.000
_cell.length_c   1.000
_cell.angle_alpha   90.00
_cell.angle_beta   90.00
_cell.angle_gamma   90.00
#
_symmetry.space_group_name_H-M   'P 1'
#
loop_
_entity.id
_entity.type
_entity.pdbx_description
1 polymer ?
#
loop_
_entity_poly.entity_id
_entity_poly.type
_entity_poly.pdbx_seq_one_letter_code
_entity_poly.pdbx_strand_id
1 'polypeptide(L)'
;WDFPELRKIAMEEYKYWEPECVLIEAKASGMPLTHELRQMGIPIQNYSPSRGNDKFSRVNSVAPLLESGLVWSPDTRWAEEVIEECAKFPAGEHDDFVDTVTQALRRFREGGFITHPEDEIYEYDGPGRSNVYYG
;
A
#
# COMPACT_ATOMS: atom_id res chain seq x y z
N TRP A 1 -10.56 -7.42 16.76
CA TRP A 1 -11.72 -7.99 16.04
C TRP A 1 -11.69 -9.50 16.12
N ASP A 2 -12.85 -10.12 16.23
CA ASP A 2 -12.98 -11.55 15.91
C ASP A 2 -12.99 -11.72 14.39
N PHE A 3 -12.59 -12.88 13.88
CA PHE A 3 -12.41 -13.12 12.44
C PHE A 3 -13.68 -12.85 11.60
N PRO A 4 -14.90 -13.24 12.02
CA PRO A 4 -16.12 -12.94 11.28
C PRO A 4 -16.39 -11.44 11.14
N GLU A 5 -16.08 -10.66 12.19
CA GLU A 5 -16.25 -9.21 12.20
C GLU A 5 -15.25 -8.54 11.25
N LEU A 6 -13.98 -8.96 11.30
CA LEU A 6 -12.94 -8.48 10.38
C LEU A 6 -13.33 -8.71 8.92
N ARG A 7 -13.82 -9.91 8.58
CA ARG A 7 -14.29 -10.22 7.23
C ARG A 7 -15.44 -9.31 6.80
N LYS A 8 -16.40 -9.07 7.68
CA LYS A 8 -17.55 -8.21 7.40
C LYS A 8 -17.09 -6.78 7.09
N ILE A 9 -16.26 -6.21 7.95
CA ILE A 9 -15.73 -4.85 7.78
C ILE A 9 -14.92 -4.75 6.48
N ALA A 10 -14.02 -5.70 6.21
CA ALA A 10 -13.23 -5.69 4.98
C ALA A 10 -14.10 -5.71 3.71
N MET A 11 -15.23 -6.41 3.73
CA MET A 11 -16.18 -6.45 2.62
C MET A 11 -17.00 -5.15 2.50
N GLU A 12 -17.36 -4.53 3.62
CA GLU A 12 -18.05 -3.23 3.63
C GLU A 12 -17.14 -2.14 3.07
N GLU A 13 -15.88 -2.08 3.52
CA GLU A 13 -14.87 -1.15 3.01
C GLU A 13 -14.58 -1.38 1.52
N TYR A 14 -14.41 -2.64 1.09
CA TYR A 14 -14.17 -2.96 -0.33
C TYR A 14 -15.31 -2.44 -1.23
N LYS A 15 -16.56 -2.62 -0.80
CA LYS A 15 -17.74 -2.15 -1.57
C LYS A 15 -17.90 -0.64 -1.53
N TYR A 16 -17.52 -0.01 -0.43
CA TYR A 16 -17.63 1.44 -0.29
C TYR A 16 -16.59 2.17 -1.15
N TRP A 17 -15.34 1.68 -1.14
CA TRP A 17 -14.24 2.32 -1.85
C TRP A 17 -14.08 1.86 -3.31
N GLU A 18 -14.59 0.69 -3.68
CA GLU A 18 -14.38 0.05 -5.00
C GLU A 18 -12.92 0.14 -5.49
N PRO A 19 -11.94 -0.31 -4.67
CA PRO A 19 -10.53 -0.04 -4.94
C PRO A 19 -10.01 -0.82 -6.15
N GLU A 20 -9.10 -0.23 -6.91
CA GLU A 20 -8.43 -0.90 -8.04
C GLU A 20 -7.45 -1.98 -7.58
N CYS A 21 -6.97 -1.88 -6.33
CA CYS A 21 -6.05 -2.84 -5.75
C CYS A 21 -6.30 -3.02 -4.25
N VAL A 22 -6.34 -4.27 -3.80
CA VAL A 22 -6.41 -4.61 -2.37
C VAL A 22 -5.13 -5.31 -1.95
N LEU A 23 -4.44 -4.72 -0.98
CA LEU A 23 -3.22 -5.26 -0.39
C LEU A 23 -3.53 -5.83 1.00
N ILE A 24 -3.08 -7.05 1.28
CA ILE A 24 -3.18 -7.67 2.62
C ILE A 24 -1.83 -8.24 3.01
N GLU A 25 -1.36 -7.93 4.22
CA GLU A 25 -0.15 -8.54 4.75
C GLU A 25 -0.39 -10.05 4.98
N ALA A 26 0.50 -10.88 4.42
CA ALA A 26 0.42 -12.34 4.53
C ALA A 26 0.95 -12.86 5.88
N LYS A 27 0.43 -12.33 6.98
CA LYS A 27 0.74 -12.74 8.36
C LYS A 27 -0.53 -12.83 9.21
N ALA A 28 -0.46 -13.62 10.28
CA ALA A 28 -1.53 -13.78 11.26
C ALA A 28 -2.92 -13.98 10.61
N SER A 29 -3.88 -13.10 10.91
CA SER A 29 -5.25 -13.13 10.39
C SER A 29 -5.38 -12.75 8.90
N GLY A 30 -4.33 -12.20 8.28
CA GLY A 30 -4.35 -11.76 6.88
C GLY A 30 -4.46 -12.92 5.89
N MET A 31 -3.80 -14.06 6.15
CA MET A 31 -3.85 -15.22 5.25
C MET A 31 -5.26 -15.86 5.18
N PRO A 32 -5.94 -16.14 6.31
CA PRO A 32 -7.35 -16.55 6.27
C PRO A 32 -8.27 -15.52 5.61
N LEU A 33 -8.07 -14.22 5.87
CA LEU A 33 -8.87 -13.16 5.27
C LEU A 33 -8.72 -13.14 3.74
N THR A 34 -7.49 -13.25 3.23
CA THR A 34 -7.20 -13.36 1.79
C THR A 34 -7.94 -14.54 1.16
N HIS A 35 -7.92 -15.71 1.80
CA HIS A 35 -8.61 -16.89 1.25
C HIS A 35 -10.12 -16.67 1.13
N GLU A 36 -10.76 -16.13 2.17
CA GLU A 36 -12.19 -15.82 2.16
C GLU A 36 -12.55 -14.78 1.11
N LEU A 37 -11.82 -13.67 1.04
CA LEU A 37 -12.10 -12.59 0.08
C LEU A 37 -11.91 -13.06 -1.38
N ARG A 38 -10.88 -13.88 -1.65
CA ARG A 38 -10.67 -14.48 -2.97
C ARG A 38 -11.79 -15.44 -3.38
N GLN A 39 -12.32 -16.25 -2.45
CA GLN A 39 -13.49 -17.10 -2.72
C GLN A 39 -14.73 -16.29 -3.11
N MET A 40 -14.80 -15.03 -2.66
CA MET A 40 -15.87 -14.10 -3.01
C MET A 40 -15.58 -13.31 -4.30
N GLY A 41 -14.50 -13.62 -5.03
CA GLY A 41 -14.14 -12.98 -6.28
C GLY A 41 -13.34 -11.69 -6.14
N ILE A 42 -12.87 -11.35 -4.94
CA ILE A 42 -12.08 -10.13 -4.71
C ILE A 42 -10.60 -10.41 -5.00
N PRO A 43 -9.98 -9.69 -5.95
CA PRO A 43 -8.57 -9.87 -6.26
C PRO A 43 -7.68 -9.24 -5.17
N ILE A 44 -7.13 -10.10 -4.31
CA ILE A 44 -6.19 -9.69 -3.26
C ILE A 44 -4.74 -9.91 -3.70
N GLN A 45 -3.90 -8.90 -3.53
CA GLN A 45 -2.44 -9.02 -3.62
C GLN A 45 -1.83 -9.11 -2.22
N ASN A 46 -1.17 -10.24 -1.97
CA ASN A 46 -0.51 -10.45 -0.69
C ASN A 46 0.80 -9.66 -0.63
N TYR A 47 1.03 -8.99 0.50
CA TYR A 47 2.29 -8.34 0.81
C TYR A 47 3.07 -9.17 1.84
N SER A 48 4.34 -9.39 1.58
CA SER A 48 5.29 -9.95 2.54
C SER A 48 6.58 -9.17 2.43
N PRO A 49 7.06 -8.51 3.50
CA PRO A 49 8.37 -7.88 3.45
C PRO A 49 9.44 -8.94 3.17
N SER A 50 10.31 -8.69 2.19
CA SER A 50 11.41 -9.59 1.83
C SER A 50 12.32 -9.85 3.05
N ARG A 51 12.69 -11.11 3.29
CA ARG A 51 13.63 -11.47 4.36
C ARG A 51 14.92 -10.65 4.23
N GLY A 52 15.26 -9.88 5.27
CA GLY A 52 16.48 -9.08 5.34
C GLY A 52 16.33 -7.58 5.04
N ASN A 53 15.17 -7.12 4.56
CA ASN A 53 14.89 -5.69 4.44
C ASN A 53 14.25 -5.19 5.74
N ASP A 54 15.02 -4.48 6.58
CA ASP A 54 14.53 -3.96 7.85
C ASP A 54 13.46 -2.87 7.67
N LYS A 55 12.68 -2.59 8.72
CA LYS A 55 11.55 -1.65 8.63
C LYS A 55 12.02 -0.25 8.25
N PHE A 56 13.15 0.19 8.79
CA PHE A 56 13.73 1.50 8.54
C PHE A 56 14.04 1.72 7.06
N SER A 57 14.68 0.73 6.43
CA SER A 57 15.01 0.75 5.01
C SER A 57 13.76 0.79 4.12
N ARG A 58 12.68 0.09 4.51
CA ARG A 58 11.40 0.14 3.76
C ARG A 58 10.73 1.51 3.85
N VAL A 59 10.68 2.12 5.03
CA VAL A 59 10.11 3.46 5.22
C VAL A 59 10.93 4.51 4.45
N ASN A 60 12.26 4.45 4.54
CA ASN A 60 13.13 5.37 3.79
C ASN A 60 12.95 5.26 2.27
N SER A 61 12.59 4.07 1.76
CA SER A 61 12.38 3.88 0.32
C SER A 61 11.18 4.67 -0.25
N VAL A 62 10.28 5.14 0.60
CA VAL A 62 9.10 5.95 0.22
C VAL A 62 9.21 7.41 0.63
N ALA A 63 10.22 7.80 1.42
CA ALA A 63 10.43 9.18 1.84
C ALA A 63 10.48 10.19 0.66
N PRO A 64 11.14 9.90 -0.48
CA PRO A 64 11.15 10.82 -1.62
C PRO A 64 9.75 11.15 -2.16
N LEU A 65 8.81 10.20 -2.12
CA LEU A 65 7.43 10.43 -2.57
C LEU A 65 6.68 11.42 -1.66
N LEU A 66 6.98 11.39 -0.36
CA LEU A 66 6.44 12.33 0.61
C LEU A 66 7.10 13.71 0.46
N GLU A 67 8.43 13.75 0.36
CA GLU A 67 9.22 14.99 0.25
C GLU A 67 8.93 15.78 -1.03
N SER A 68 8.61 15.09 -2.13
CA SER A 68 8.24 15.70 -3.41
C SER A 68 6.80 16.23 -3.47
N GLY A 69 6.01 16.09 -2.41
CA GLY A 69 4.63 16.56 -2.36
C GLY A 69 3.67 15.76 -3.25
N LEU A 70 4.04 14.53 -3.63
CA LEU A 70 3.19 13.64 -4.44
C LEU A 70 2.09 12.95 -3.62
N VAL A 71 2.13 13.08 -2.29
CA VAL A 71 1.14 12.52 -1.37
C VAL A 71 0.26 13.64 -0.84
N TRP A 72 -1.04 13.50 -1.03
CA TRP A 72 -2.05 14.38 -0.47
C TRP A 72 -2.70 13.74 0.75
N SER A 73 -3.10 14.56 1.72
CA SER A 73 -3.90 14.14 2.86
C SER A 73 -5.13 15.04 3.02
N PRO A 74 -6.28 14.48 3.43
CA PRO A 74 -7.46 15.28 3.76
C PRO A 74 -7.30 15.99 5.10
N ASP A 75 -7.92 17.16 5.25
CA ASP A 75 -8.00 17.91 6.52
C ASP A 75 -8.99 17.23 7.48
N THR A 76 -8.55 16.13 8.09
CA THR A 76 -9.35 15.29 8.98
C THR A 76 -8.47 14.73 10.09
N ARG A 77 -9.07 14.57 11.28
CA ARG A 77 -8.35 14.07 12.46
C ARG A 77 -7.65 12.73 12.23
N TRP A 78 -8.27 11.78 11.52
CA TRP A 78 -7.64 10.48 11.27
C TRP A 78 -6.38 10.62 10.39
N ALA A 79 -6.37 11.59 9.47
CA ALA A 79 -5.20 11.85 8.64
C ALA A 79 -4.06 12.47 9.46
N GLU A 80 -4.37 13.37 10.40
CA GLU A 80 -3.40 13.89 11.37
C GLU A 80 -2.78 12.77 12.21
N GLU A 81 -3.60 11.81 12.68
CA GLU A 81 -3.11 10.64 13.44
C GLU A 81 -2.13 9.79 12.61
N VAL A 82 -2.44 9.54 11.33
CA VAL A 82 -1.54 8.83 10.39
C VAL A 82 -0.22 9.60 10.19
N ILE A 83 -0.29 10.92 9.98
CA ILE A 83 0.88 11.77 9.77
C ILE A 83 1.74 11.81 11.03
N GLU A 84 1.14 11.97 12.20
CA GLU A 84 1.86 11.99 13.48
C GLU A 84 2.59 10.69 13.76
N GLU A 85 1.95 9.54 13.50
CA GLU A 85 2.61 8.25 13.68
C GLU A 85 3.80 8.10 12.72
N CYS A 86 3.63 8.47 11.45
CA CYS A 86 4.72 8.49 10.46
C CYS A 86 5.87 9.42 10.89
N ALA A 87 5.56 10.61 11.42
CA ALA A 87 6.56 11.58 11.86
C ALA A 87 7.31 11.15 13.13
N LYS A 88 6.68 10.33 13.99
CA LYS A 88 7.29 9.81 15.22
C LYS A 88 8.15 8.57 14.97
N PHE A 89 8.05 7.93 13.81
CA PHE A 89 8.88 6.77 13.46
C PHE A 89 10.38 7.12 13.48
N PRO A 90 11.26 6.25 14.04
CA PRO A 90 11.01 4.93 14.62
C PRO A 90 10.74 4.93 16.14
N ALA A 91 10.57 6.10 16.75
CA ALA A 91 10.44 6.25 18.20
C ALA A 91 8.99 6.20 18.73
N GLY A 92 8.00 6.04 17.84
CA GLY A 92 6.58 5.89 18.21
C GLY A 92 6.29 4.56 18.92
N GLU A 93 5.21 4.54 19.71
CA GLU A 93 4.73 3.33 20.40
C GLU A 93 4.07 2.34 19.43
N HIS A 94 3.49 2.86 18.36
CA HIS A 94 2.79 2.12 17.32
C HIS A 94 3.39 2.44 15.95
N ASP A 95 3.23 1.51 15.02
CA ASP A 95 3.86 1.58 13.71
C ASP A 95 3.00 0.93 12.60
N ASP A 96 1.71 0.73 12.88
CA ASP A 96 0.71 0.13 12.00
C ASP A 96 0.39 1.04 10.81
N PHE A 97 0.14 2.34 11.05
CA PHE A 97 -0.08 3.31 9.98
C PHE A 97 1.18 3.51 9.13
N VAL A 98 2.35 3.49 9.78
CA VAL A 98 3.64 3.55 9.07
C VAL A 98 3.78 2.39 8.08
N ASP A 99 3.43 1.17 8.50
CA ASP A 99 3.45 0.01 7.62
C ASP A 99 2.41 0.10 6.50
N THR A 100 1.19 0.57 6.79
CA THR A 100 0.14 0.76 5.76
C THR A 100 0.55 1.77 4.70
N VAL A 101 1.01 2.96 5.11
CA VAL A 101 1.45 4.03 4.19
C VAL A 101 2.63 3.55 3.35
N THR A 102 3.62 2.91 3.99
CA THR A 102 4.79 2.37 3.28
C THR A 102 4.39 1.34 2.24
N GLN A 103 3.48 0.42 2.57
CA GLN A 103 3.00 -0.60 1.64
C GLN A 103 2.27 0.01 0.44
N ALA A 104 1.37 0.95 0.69
CA ALA A 104 0.63 1.64 -0.38
C ALA A 104 1.58 2.37 -1.33
N LEU A 105 2.48 3.20 -0.80
CA LEU A 105 3.41 3.99 -1.60
C LEU A 105 4.39 3.14 -2.40
N ARG A 106 4.91 2.05 -1.80
CA ARG A 106 5.75 1.09 -2.54
C ARG A 106 4.98 0.44 -3.67
N ARG A 107 3.71 0.09 -3.47
CA ARG A 107 2.87 -0.50 -4.52
C ARG A 107 2.65 0.44 -5.69
N PHE A 108 2.47 1.74 -5.43
CA PHE A 108 2.37 2.74 -6.49
C PHE A 108 3.68 2.88 -7.28
N ARG A 109 4.82 2.90 -6.58
CA ARG A 109 6.14 2.99 -7.21
C ARG A 109 6.49 1.75 -8.03
N GLU A 110 6.35 0.56 -7.46
CA GLU A 110 6.64 -0.72 -8.12
C GLU A 110 5.67 -1.02 -9.27
N GLY A 111 4.45 -0.48 -9.21
CA GLY A 111 3.46 -0.57 -10.29
C GLY A 111 3.72 0.37 -11.46
N GLY A 112 4.70 1.29 -11.37
CA GLY A 112 4.93 2.32 -12.38
C GLY A 112 3.80 3.35 -12.47
N PHE A 113 2.96 3.46 -11.42
CA PHE A 113 1.83 4.39 -11.39
C PHE A 113 2.25 5.81 -10.99
N ILE A 114 3.42 5.96 -10.36
CA ILE A 114 3.98 7.23 -9.93
C ILE A 114 5.44 7.29 -10.38
N THR A 115 5.77 8.35 -11.10
CA THR A 115 7.15 8.75 -11.43
C THR A 115 7.57 9.88 -10.50
N HIS A 116 8.70 9.74 -9.82
CA HIS A 116 9.27 10.82 -9.02
C HIS A 116 9.90 11.89 -9.95
N PRO A 117 9.84 13.20 -9.62
CA PRO A 117 10.39 14.25 -10.48
C PRO A 117 11.91 14.11 -10.75
N GLU A 118 12.62 13.44 -9.85
CA GLU A 118 14.07 13.17 -9.97
C GLU A 118 14.37 11.78 -10.54
N ASP A 119 13.35 10.96 -10.86
CA ASP A 119 13.61 9.70 -11.57
C ASP A 119 14.22 10.02 -12.93
N GLU A 120 15.33 9.35 -13.29
CA GLU A 120 15.93 9.48 -14.61
C GLU A 120 14.89 9.12 -15.69
N ILE A 121 14.54 10.09 -16.52
CA ILE A 121 13.70 9.86 -17.69
C ILE A 121 14.55 9.10 -18.71
N TYR A 122 14.52 7.78 -18.63
CA TYR A 122 15.01 6.94 -19.72
C TYR A 122 14.02 7.08 -20.88
N GLU A 123 14.39 7.81 -21.94
CA GLU A 123 13.72 7.68 -23.23
C GLU A 123 13.88 6.22 -23.69
N TYR A 124 12.83 5.43 -23.49
CA TYR A 124 12.77 4.07 -23.99
C TYR A 124 12.53 4.12 -25.50
N ASP A 125 13.61 4.07 -26.29
CA ASP A 125 13.57 4.00 -27.76
C ASP A 125 13.27 2.57 -28.29
N GLY A 126 12.59 1.76 -27.48
CA GLY A 126 12.16 0.41 -27.84
C GLY A 126 10.74 0.40 -28.41
N PRO A 127 10.35 -0.63 -29.19
CA PRO A 127 9.04 -0.69 -29.81
C PRO A 127 7.96 -0.59 -28.73
N GLY A 128 7.11 0.44 -28.83
CA GLY A 128 6.11 0.78 -27.83
C GLY A 128 5.33 -0.45 -27.41
N ARG A 129 5.39 -0.79 -26.12
CA ARG A 129 4.53 -1.84 -25.56
C ARG A 129 3.10 -1.37 -25.70
N SER A 130 2.39 -1.92 -26.68
CA SER A 130 0.94 -1.90 -26.69
C SER A 130 0.49 -2.60 -25.41
N ASN A 131 -0.12 -1.86 -24.49
CA ASN A 131 -0.87 -2.45 -23.39
C ASN A 131 -2.11 -3.13 -23.99
N VAL A 132 -1.92 -4.36 -24.45
CA VAL A 132 -3.02 -5.25 -24.83
C VAL A 132 -3.54 -5.85 -23.53
N TYR A 133 -4.59 -5.25 -22.99
CA TYR A 133 -5.43 -5.91 -22.00
C TYR A 133 -6.24 -6.99 -22.73
N TYR A 134 -5.84 -8.26 -22.61
CA TYR A 134 -6.77 -9.38 -22.83
C TYR A 134 -7.81 -9.31 -21.69
N GLY A 135 -9.12 -9.45 -21.91
CA GLY A 135 -9.80 -10.37 -22.81
C GLY A 135 -10.43 -11.47 -21.96
#